data_AF-A0A7C3CPE2-F1
#
_entry.id   AF-A0A7C3CPE2-F1
#
_cell.length_a   1.000
_cell.length_b   1.000
_cell.length_c   1.000
_cell.angle_alpha   90.00
_cell.angle_beta   90.00
_cell.angle_gamma   90.00
#
_symmetry.space_group_name_H-M   'P 1'
#
loop_
_entity.id
_entity.type
_entity.pdbx_description
1 polymer ?
#
loop_
_entity_poly.entity_id
_entity_poly.type
_entity_poly.pdbx_seq_one_letter_code
_entity_poly.pdbx_strand_id
1 'polypeptide(L)' 'MKKIESIDIEDIEQMSEGEKLTTYFLGITNKAIQNLENELEVAKAMRDEEAKKLYHIQIGMFRHTQEILGISKRYALGER' A
#
# COMPACT_ATOMS: atom_id res chain seq x y z
N MET A 1 11.51 -6.76 3.79
CA MET A 1 10.06 -6.73 3.51
C MET A 1 9.55 -8.16 3.52
N LYS A 2 8.55 -8.49 4.36
CA LYS A 2 7.87 -9.78 4.28
C LYS A 2 7.08 -9.82 2.96
N LYS A 3 7.21 -10.92 2.23
CA LYS A 3 6.49 -11.20 0.98
C LYS A 3 5.00 -11.25 1.32
N ILE A 4 4.16 -10.47 0.63
CA ILE A 4 2.71 -10.60 0.78
C ILE A 4 2.34 -11.91 0.07
N GLU A 5 1.94 -12.91 0.86
CA GLU A 5 1.42 -14.17 0.34
C GLU A 5 0.15 -13.88 -0.46
N SER A 6 -0.03 -14.56 -1.59
CA SER A 6 -1.22 -14.45 -2.42
C SER A 6 -2.45 -14.82 -1.59
N ILE A 7 -3.46 -13.95 -1.57
CA ILE A 7 -4.75 -14.24 -0.93
C ILE A 7 -5.55 -15.11 -1.90
N ASP A 8 -5.99 -16.30 -1.46
CA ASP A 8 -6.84 -17.17 -2.27
C ASP A 8 -8.24 -16.56 -2.45
N ILE A 9 -8.86 -16.78 -3.61
CA ILE A 9 -10.19 -16.20 -3.93
C ILE A 9 -11.25 -16.71 -2.95
N GLU A 10 -11.13 -17.96 -2.48
CA GLU A 10 -12.02 -18.56 -1.49
C GLU A 10 -11.95 -17.85 -0.13
N ASP A 11 -10.79 -17.31 0.24
CA ASP A 11 -10.62 -16.51 1.45
C ASP A 11 -11.29 -15.13 1.31
N ILE A 12 -11.32 -14.58 0.10
CA ILE A 12 -11.99 -13.31 -0.18
C ILE A 12 -13.51 -13.46 -0.03
N GLU A 13 -14.11 -14.55 -0.50
CA GLU A 13 -15.57 -14.71 -0.44
C GLU A 13 -16.10 -14.71 1.00
N GLN A 14 -15.33 -15.27 1.94
CA GLN A 14 -15.66 -15.39 3.36
C GLN A 14 -15.45 -14.08 4.15
N MET A 15 -14.74 -13.11 3.59
CA MET A 15 -14.53 -11.81 4.24
C MET A 15 -15.84 -10.99 4.36
N SER A 16 -15.96 -10.26 5.46
CA SER A 16 -16.91 -9.16 5.58
C SER A 16 -16.65 -8.08 4.54
N GLU A 17 -17.67 -7.27 4.24
CA GLU A 17 -17.54 -6.18 3.26
C GLU A 17 -16.47 -5.15 3.66
N GLY A 18 -16.32 -4.89 4.96
CA GLY A 18 -15.27 -4.01 5.49
C GLY A 18 -13.86 -4.56 5.26
N GLU A 19 -13.67 -5.87 5.40
CA GLU A 19 -12.38 -6.54 5.12
C GLU A 19 -12.04 -6.56 3.63
N LYS A 20 -13.05 -6.82 2.78
CA LYS A 20 -12.92 -6.74 1.31
C LYS A 20 -12.47 -5.35 0.89
N LEU A 21 -13.15 -4.31 1.40
CA LEU A 21 -12.83 -2.92 1.09
C LEU A 21 -11.42 -2.54 1.58
N THR A 22 -11.06 -2.93 2.80
CA THR A 22 -9.73 -2.65 3.36
C THR A 22 -8.63 -3.34 2.57
N THR A 23 -8.84 -4.60 2.19
CA THR A 23 -7.91 -5.38 1.38
C THR A 23 -7.74 -4.78 -0.02
N TYR A 24 -8.83 -4.34 -0.64
CA TYR A 24 -8.80 -3.64 -1.93
C TYR A 24 -7.96 -2.35 -1.86
N PHE A 25 -8.18 -1.50 -0.85
CA PHE A 25 -7.39 -0.28 -0.67
C PHE A 25 -5.91 -0.55 -0.35
N LEU A 26 -5.61 -1.61 0.41
CA LEU A 26 -4.22 -2.07 0.61
C LEU A 26 -3.57 -2.48 -0.73
N GLY A 27 -4.32 -3.14 -1.61
CA GLY A 27 -3.88 -3.45 -2.97
C GLY A 27 -3.57 -2.21 -3.81
N ILE A 28 -4.47 -1.22 -3.81
CA ILE A 28 -4.27 0.05 -4.53
C ILE A 28 -3.03 0.79 -4.02
N THR A 29 -2.91 0.95 -2.70
CA THR A 29 -1.77 1.68 -2.10
C THR A 29 -0.44 0.99 -2.38
N ASN A 30 -0.39 -0.35 -2.34
CA ASN A 30 0.80 -1.12 -2.73
C ASN A 30 1.22 -0.82 -4.17
N LYS A 31 0.25 -0.84 -5.11
CA LYS A 31 0.54 -0.58 -6.52
C LYS A 31 0.96 0.87 -6.76
N ALA A 32 0.37 1.83 -6.04
CA ALA A 32 0.77 3.23 -6.09
C ALA A 32 2.23 3.40 -5.62
N ILE A 33 2.62 2.78 -4.50
CA ILE A 33 3.99 2.81 -4.00
C ILE A 33 4.97 2.22 -5.03
N GLN A 34 4.66 1.07 -5.62
CA GLN A 34 5.52 0.45 -6.64
C GLN A 34 5.74 1.36 -7.85
N ASN A 35 4.69 2.02 -8.33
CA ASN A 35 4.80 2.97 -9.43
C ASN A 35 5.68 4.17 -9.05
N LEU A 36 5.48 4.74 -7.86
CA LEU A 36 6.28 5.85 -7.35
C LEU A 36 7.74 5.48 -7.12
N GLU A 37 8.02 4.25 -6.67
CA GLU A 37 9.38 3.73 -6.53
C GLU A 37 10.05 3.61 -7.90
N ASN A 38 9.34 3.17 -8.95
CA ASN A 38 9.85 3.16 -10.31
C ASN A 38 10.14 4.58 -10.85
N GLU A 39 9.21 5.54 -10.64
CA GLU A 39 9.39 6.93 -11.06
C GLU A 39 10.54 7.61 -10.31
N LEU A 40 10.73 7.28 -9.03
CA LEU A 40 11.86 7.75 -8.24
C LEU A 40 13.21 7.27 -8.81
N GLU A 41 13.30 6.02 -9.29
CA GLU A 41 14.51 5.53 -9.96
C GLU A 41 14.80 6.29 -11.27
N VAL A 42 13.76 6.62 -12.04
CA VAL A 42 13.90 7.48 -13.23
C VAL A 42 14.41 8.88 -12.84
N ALA A 43 13.82 9.51 -11.82
CA ALA A 43 14.26 10.82 -11.35
C ALA A 43 15.72 10.81 -10.86
N LYS A 44 16.15 9.74 -10.17
CA LYS A 44 17.56 9.55 -9.79
C LYS A 44 18.49 9.47 -11.00
N ALA A 45 18.11 8.71 -12.02
CA ALA A 45 18.90 8.59 -13.25
C ALA A 45 19.03 9.94 -13.98
N MET A 46 17.97 10.76 -13.94
CA MET A 46 17.94 12.10 -14.52
C MET A 46 18.59 13.18 -13.63
N ARG A 47 18.98 12.84 -12.40
CA ARG A 47 19.46 13.79 -11.37
C ARG A 47 18.46 14.92 -11.09
N ASP A 48 17.17 14.61 -11.17
CA ASP A 48 16.09 15.54 -10.84
C ASP A 48 15.82 15.52 -9.33
N GLU A 49 16.43 16.45 -8.60
CA GLU A 49 16.31 16.54 -7.15
C GLU A 49 14.94 17.03 -6.65
N GLU A 50 14.19 17.75 -7.48
CA GLU A 50 12.85 18.22 -7.13
C GLU A 50 11.85 17.07 -7.22
N ALA A 51 11.87 16.33 -8.33
CA ALA A 51 11.04 15.14 -8.50
C ALA A 51 11.36 14.07 -7.43
N LYS A 52 12.64 13.82 -7.12
CA LYS A 52 13.03 12.90 -6.05
C LYS A 52 12.39 13.24 -4.70
N LYS A 53 12.41 14.52 -4.31
CA LYS A 53 11.80 14.99 -3.05
C LYS A 53 10.29 14.75 -3.07
N LEU A 54 9.62 15.08 -4.17
CA LEU A 54 8.18 14.89 -4.32
C LEU A 54 7.80 13.41 -4.18
N TYR A 55 8.51 12.51 -4.88
CA TYR A 55 8.24 11.08 -4.82
C TYR A 55 8.48 10.50 -3.42
N HIS A 56 9.51 10.94 -2.71
CA HIS A 56 9.70 10.53 -1.31
C HIS A 56 8.54 10.93 -0.40
N ILE A 57 8.00 12.15 -0.56
CA ILE A 57 6.83 12.61 0.20
C ILE A 57 5.61 11.75 -0.13
N GLN A 58 5.33 11.52 -1.41
CA GLN A 58 4.18 10.74 -1.86
C GLN A 58 4.25 9.27 -1.39
N ILE A 59 5.42 8.63 -1.50
CA ILE A 59 5.65 7.28 -0.96
C ILE A 59 5.39 7.27 0.55
N GLY A 60 5.86 8.27 1.28
CA GLY A 60 5.60 8.42 2.72
C GLY A 60 4.11 8.50 3.03
N MET A 61 3.34 9.30 2.28
CA MET A 61 1.89 9.40 2.46
C MET A 61 1.19 8.06 2.23
N PHE A 62 1.51 7.34 1.15
CA PHE A 62 0.90 6.04 0.88
C PHE A 62 1.26 4.99 1.93
N ARG A 63 2.51 4.98 2.42
CA ARG A 63 2.92 4.09 3.54
C ARG A 63 2.12 4.39 4.80
N HIS A 64 1.91 5.67 5.13
CA HIS A 64 1.07 6.03 6.26
C HIS A 64 -0.39 5.61 6.08
N THR A 65 -0.95 5.73 4.86
CA THR A 65 -2.29 5.20 4.56
C THR A 65 -2.36 3.68 4.78
N GLN A 66 -1.31 2.93 4.43
CA GLN A 66 -1.25 1.49 4.70
C GLN A 66 -1.24 1.16 6.19
N GLU A 67 -0.56 1.95 7.02
CA GLU A 67 -0.57 1.79 8.48
C GLU A 67 -1.99 1.94 9.02
N ILE A 68 -2.71 2.99 8.60
CA ILE A 68 -4.10 3.25 9.00
C ILE A 68 -5.00 2.09 8.55
N LEU A 69 -4.92 1.67 7.29
CA LEU A 69 -5.71 0.56 6.76
C LEU A 69 -5.41 -0.76 7.47
N GLY A 70 -4.13 -1.00 7.81
CA GLY A 70 -3.71 -2.16 8.59
C GLY A 70 -4.30 -2.15 10.01
N ILE A 71 -4.37 -0.98 10.65
CA ILE A 71 -5.05 -0.80 11.94
C ILE A 71 -6.56 -1.08 11.78
N SER A 72 -7.21 -0.47 10.79
CA SER A 72 -8.64 -0.69 10.53
C SER A 72 -8.97 -2.17 10.29
N LYS A 73 -8.10 -2.90 9.57
CA LYS A 73 -8.25 -4.35 9.36
C LYS A 73 -8.22 -5.12 10.69
N ARG A 74 -7.26 -4.84 11.56
CA ARG A 74 -7.15 -5.52 12.88
C ARG A 74 -8.36 -5.25 13.76
N TYR A 75 -8.85 -4.01 13.78
CA TYR A 75 -10.09 -3.68 14.48
C TYR A 75 -11.30 -4.44 13.93
N ALA A 76 -11.43 -4.56 12.61
CA ALA A 76 -12.50 -5.35 11.98
C ALA A 76 -12.41 -6.84 12.34
N LEU A 77 -11.21 -7.37 12.53
CA LEU A 77 -10.94 -8.76 12.94
C LEU A 77 -11.05 -8.99 14.46
N GLY A 78 -11.23 -7.95 15.27
CA GLY A 78 -11.26 -8.07 16.74
C GLY A 78 -9.88 -8.32 17.38
N GLU A 79 -8.80 -8.18 16.63
CA GLU A 79 -7.42 -8.34 17.09
C GLU A 79 -6.98 -7.05 17.81
N ARG A 80 -6.85 -7.08 19.14
CA ARG A 80 -6.38 -5.95 19.97
C ARG A 80 -4.86 -5.96 20.15
#